data_AF-A0A067ERN8-F1
#
_entry.id   AF-A0A067ERN8-F1
#
_cell.length_a   1.000
_cell.length_b   1.000
_cell.length_c   1.000
_cell.angle_alpha   90.00
_cell.angle_beta   90.00
_cell.angle_gamma   90.00
#
_symmetry.space_group_name_H-M   'P 1'
#
loop_
_entity.id
_entity.type
_entity.pdbx_description
1 polymer ?
#
loop_
_entity_poly.entity_id
_entity_poly.type
_entity_poly.pdbx_seq_one_letter_code
_entity_poly.pdbx_strand_id
1 'polypeptide(L)'
;MKPKSGHGGNVRISFRLDHQVEFGEHVVILGSTKELGSWKKNVPMKWSESGWLCDLEFKGGESIEYKFVIVRNDKSKAWEAGDNRILKLPKGGSFEIVCHWNKTGEAVDLLHLVEDVLDNGSVVTDAAPDALLEVGTSPFVGQWQGKSASFMRADDHWNREMERKWDTSGLQGLTLKLVEGDQRARNWWRKLEVVRELIVENLQSDERLEALIYSAIYLKWINTGKIPCFEDGGHHRPNRHAEISRLIFRELEQISCRKDASPQEVLVIRKIHPCLPSFKAEFTASVPLTRIRDIAHRNDIPHDLKLEIKHTIQNKLHRNAGPEDLVATEAMLAKITKNPGEYSESFVEQFKMFHSELKDFFNAGSLAEQLDSIRESLDEQAASALSSFLECKKVSHCFLLGCIQGLKMWLM
;
A
#
# COMPACT_ATOMS: atom_id res chain seq x y z
N MET A 1 45.64 39.16 -18.30
CA MET A 1 45.52 37.80 -17.71
C MET A 1 44.06 37.52 -17.47
N LYS A 2 43.50 36.47 -18.10
CA LYS A 2 42.11 36.03 -17.88
C LYS A 2 41.94 35.53 -16.43
N PRO A 3 40.80 35.80 -15.77
CA PRO A 3 40.55 35.26 -14.44
C PRO A 3 40.39 33.73 -14.53
N LYS A 4 41.06 33.03 -13.63
CA LYS A 4 41.03 31.57 -13.51
C LYS A 4 39.61 31.13 -13.14
N SER A 5 39.04 30.23 -13.94
CA SER A 5 37.74 29.58 -13.72
C SER A 5 37.75 28.82 -12.39
N GLY A 6 36.86 29.21 -11.47
CA GLY A 6 36.60 28.44 -10.25
C GLY A 6 36.14 27.03 -10.62
N HIS A 7 36.72 26.02 -9.97
CA HIS A 7 36.24 24.64 -10.03
C HIS A 7 34.79 24.61 -9.53
N GLY A 8 33.82 24.44 -10.43
CA GLY A 8 32.44 24.13 -10.07
C GLY A 8 32.41 22.74 -9.43
N GLY A 9 31.80 22.62 -8.25
CA GLY A 9 31.63 21.33 -7.59
C GLY A 9 30.72 20.43 -8.42
N ASN A 10 30.92 19.11 -8.31
CA ASN A 10 30.00 18.15 -8.90
C ASN A 10 28.68 18.13 -8.10
N VAL A 11 27.57 17.99 -8.81
CA VAL A 11 26.23 17.90 -8.24
C VAL A 11 25.60 16.60 -8.71
N ARG A 12 25.14 15.77 -7.78
CA ARG A 12 24.36 14.56 -8.11
C ARG A 12 22.88 14.90 -8.00
N ILE A 13 22.12 14.63 -9.06
CA ILE A 13 20.66 14.79 -9.07
C ILE A 13 20.02 13.42 -9.33
N SER A 14 19.14 12.99 -8.42
CA SER A 14 18.24 11.87 -8.63
C SER A 14 16.91 12.39 -9.18
N PHE A 15 16.61 12.07 -10.44
CA PHE A 15 15.34 12.40 -11.07
C PHE A 15 14.33 11.30 -10.76
N ARG A 16 13.20 11.69 -10.17
CA ARG A 16 12.04 10.82 -9.99
C ARG A 16 10.85 11.35 -10.76
N LEU A 17 10.33 10.57 -11.71
CA LEU A 17 9.08 10.85 -12.40
C LEU A 17 7.97 9.97 -11.81
N ASP A 18 7.00 10.60 -11.16
CA ASP A 18 5.77 9.95 -10.69
C ASP A 18 4.79 9.82 -11.86
N HIS A 19 4.92 8.71 -12.61
CA HIS A 19 4.05 8.38 -13.72
C HIS A 19 4.03 6.87 -14.00
N GLN A 20 2.83 6.32 -14.21
CA GLN A 20 2.64 4.93 -14.65
C GLN A 20 2.47 4.89 -16.17
N VAL A 21 3.02 3.85 -16.80
CA VAL A 21 2.97 3.62 -18.27
C VAL A 21 2.39 2.23 -18.54
N GLU A 22 2.00 1.97 -19.80
CA GLU A 22 1.43 0.67 -20.18
C GLU A 22 2.49 -0.44 -20.21
N PHE A 23 2.05 -1.69 -20.17
CA PHE A 23 2.96 -2.83 -20.19
C PHE A 23 3.84 -2.86 -21.46
N GLY A 24 5.15 -2.91 -21.25
CA GLY A 24 6.16 -2.88 -22.31
C GLY A 24 6.64 -1.48 -22.69
N GLU A 25 5.94 -0.42 -22.26
CA GLU A 25 6.44 0.93 -22.38
C GLU A 25 7.53 1.22 -21.33
N HIS A 26 8.44 2.14 -21.65
CA HIS A 26 9.47 2.59 -20.71
C HIS A 26 9.73 4.08 -20.85
N VAL A 27 10.17 4.70 -19.76
CA VAL A 27 10.47 6.13 -19.73
C VAL A 27 11.95 6.39 -19.95
N VAL A 28 12.24 7.42 -20.76
CA VAL A 28 13.58 7.97 -20.95
C VAL A 28 13.57 9.47 -20.68
N ILE A 29 14.71 10.00 -20.25
CA ILE A 29 14.95 11.44 -20.10
C ILE A 29 15.92 11.90 -21.21
N LEU A 30 15.65 13.07 -21.78
CA LEU A 30 16.55 13.78 -22.70
C LEU A 30 16.69 15.23 -22.26
N GLY A 31 17.80 15.86 -22.59
CA GLY A 31 18.03 17.24 -22.21
C GLY A 31 19.25 17.87 -22.87
N SER A 32 19.56 19.11 -22.48
CA SER A 32 20.56 19.95 -23.13
C SER A 32 22.00 19.52 -22.89
N THR A 33 22.30 18.89 -21.75
CA THR A 33 23.67 18.49 -21.39
C THR A 33 24.08 17.17 -22.01
N LYS A 34 25.37 16.84 -21.96
CA LYS A 34 25.91 15.57 -22.47
C LYS A 34 25.38 14.38 -21.68
N GLU A 35 25.21 14.55 -20.38
CA GLU A 35 24.72 13.56 -19.42
C GLU A 35 23.25 13.22 -19.70
N LEU A 36 22.48 14.22 -20.15
CA LEU A 36 21.09 14.08 -20.62
C LEU A 36 21.01 13.79 -22.13
N GLY A 37 22.13 13.45 -22.78
CA GLY A 37 22.16 12.99 -24.17
C GLY A 37 22.01 14.07 -25.24
N SER A 38 22.10 15.35 -24.89
CA SER A 38 22.08 16.52 -25.80
C SER A 38 20.93 16.47 -26.80
N TRP A 39 19.73 16.15 -26.32
CA TRP A 39 18.48 15.96 -27.09
C TRP A 39 18.52 14.89 -28.19
N LYS A 40 19.59 14.09 -28.26
CA LYS A 40 19.80 13.07 -29.31
C LYS A 40 19.79 11.65 -28.75
N LYS A 41 20.46 11.43 -27.62
CA LYS A 41 20.59 10.12 -26.99
C LYS A 41 19.58 9.98 -25.85
N ASN A 42 18.78 8.91 -25.87
CA ASN A 42 17.88 8.59 -24.78
C ASN A 42 18.67 8.14 -23.55
N VAL A 43 18.36 8.68 -22.37
CA VAL A 43 18.85 8.18 -21.09
C VAL A 43 17.74 7.38 -20.42
N PRO A 44 17.86 6.05 -20.28
CA PRO A 44 16.79 5.23 -19.73
C PRO A 44 16.60 5.47 -18.24
N MET A 45 15.34 5.55 -17.81
CA MET A 45 14.97 5.55 -16.40
C MET A 45 14.68 4.12 -15.93
N LYS A 46 14.92 3.84 -14.66
CA LYS A 46 14.62 2.55 -14.02
C LYS A 46 13.29 2.67 -13.29
N TRP A 47 12.39 1.72 -13.52
CA TRP A 47 11.13 1.68 -12.79
C TRP A 47 11.33 1.22 -11.35
N SER A 48 10.65 1.87 -10.41
CA SER A 48 10.50 1.46 -9.02
C SER A 48 9.06 1.68 -8.55
N GLU A 49 8.73 1.22 -7.34
CA GLU A 49 7.40 1.45 -6.74
C GLU A 49 7.09 2.93 -6.49
N SER A 50 8.11 3.79 -6.39
CA SER A 50 7.97 5.23 -6.18
C SER A 50 8.00 6.07 -7.47
N GLY A 51 8.11 5.42 -8.63
CA GLY A 51 8.14 6.05 -9.95
C GLY A 51 9.34 5.65 -10.80
N TRP A 52 9.61 6.41 -11.86
CA TRP A 52 10.77 6.21 -12.72
C TRP A 52 11.96 7.00 -12.20
N LEU A 53 13.10 6.33 -12.00
CA LEU A 53 14.28 6.89 -11.36
C LEU A 53 15.48 6.99 -12.33
N CYS A 54 16.24 8.06 -12.24
CA CYS A 54 17.50 8.23 -12.96
C CYS A 54 18.48 9.12 -12.17
N ASP A 55 19.62 8.57 -11.80
CA ASP A 55 20.68 9.32 -11.10
C ASP A 55 21.71 9.83 -12.10
N LEU A 56 21.97 11.14 -12.09
CA LEU A 56 22.91 11.81 -12.99
C LEU A 56 23.81 12.78 -12.22
N GLU A 57 25.04 12.94 -12.68
CA GLU A 57 26.03 13.85 -12.08
C GLU A 57 26.35 14.98 -13.05
N PHE A 58 26.24 16.22 -12.59
CA PHE A 58 26.43 17.43 -13.39
C PHE A 58 27.51 18.32 -12.78
N LYS A 59 27.95 19.30 -13.58
CA LYS A 59 28.74 20.42 -13.06
C LYS A 59 27.80 21.45 -12.43
N GLY A 60 28.07 21.81 -11.19
CA GLY A 60 27.25 22.75 -10.44
C GLY A 60 27.29 24.18 -11.00
N GLY A 61 26.19 24.91 -10.79
CA GLY A 61 26.06 26.33 -11.13
C GLY A 61 25.53 26.64 -12.54
N GLU A 62 25.27 25.64 -13.37
CA GLU A 62 24.66 25.80 -14.70
C GLU A 62 23.14 25.52 -14.66
N SER A 63 22.40 26.01 -15.65
CA SER A 63 20.99 25.65 -15.85
C SER A 63 20.88 24.59 -16.93
N ILE A 64 20.09 23.56 -16.70
CA ILE A 64 19.87 22.46 -17.63
C ILE A 64 18.42 22.47 -18.10
N GLU A 65 18.21 22.06 -19.35
CA GLU A 65 16.87 21.81 -19.87
C GLU A 65 16.68 20.32 -20.07
N TYR A 66 15.51 19.79 -19.76
CA TYR A 66 15.21 18.38 -19.93
C TYR A 66 13.72 18.14 -20.18
N LYS A 67 13.43 16.93 -20.66
CA LYS A 67 12.09 16.47 -20.96
C LYS A 67 11.99 14.95 -20.84
N PHE A 68 10.85 14.47 -20.34
CA PHE A 68 10.56 13.05 -20.28
C PHE A 68 9.86 12.56 -21.55
N VAL A 69 10.17 11.33 -21.95
CA VAL A 69 9.63 10.68 -23.13
C VAL A 69 9.25 9.24 -22.81
N ILE A 70 8.03 8.85 -23.16
CA ILE A 70 7.60 7.45 -23.13
C ILE A 70 7.97 6.83 -24.47
N VAL A 71 8.68 5.71 -24.42
CA VAL A 71 9.00 4.88 -25.58
C VAL A 71 8.09 3.67 -25.56
N ARG A 72 7.27 3.55 -26.61
CA ARG A 72 6.29 2.47 -26.74
C ARG A 72 6.89 1.20 -27.34
N ASN A 73 6.12 0.12 -27.31
CA ASN A 73 6.51 -1.18 -27.89
C ASN A 73 6.86 -1.11 -29.39
N ASP A 74 6.19 -0.24 -30.14
CA ASP A 74 6.46 0.02 -31.57
C ASP A 74 7.64 0.97 -31.81
N LYS A 75 8.38 1.34 -30.75
CA LYS A 75 9.45 2.35 -30.73
C LYS A 75 8.99 3.77 -31.03
N SER A 76 7.68 4.04 -31.11
CA SER A 76 7.17 5.41 -31.16
C SER A 76 7.48 6.14 -29.85
N LYS A 77 7.69 7.45 -29.96
CA LYS A 77 8.03 8.33 -28.83
C LYS A 77 6.87 9.27 -28.53
N ALA A 78 6.38 9.26 -27.30
CA ALA A 78 5.45 10.26 -26.79
C ALA A 78 6.20 11.19 -25.83
N TRP A 79 6.33 12.45 -26.23
CA TRP A 79 6.93 13.50 -25.39
C TRP A 79 5.91 14.01 -24.38
N GLU A 80 6.37 14.42 -23.19
CA GLU A 80 5.49 15.16 -22.29
C GLU A 80 5.01 16.48 -22.95
N ALA A 81 3.85 16.96 -22.53
CA ALA A 81 3.25 18.19 -23.04
C ALA A 81 3.88 19.44 -22.39
N GLY A 82 3.84 20.56 -23.11
CA GLY A 82 4.38 21.85 -22.66
C GLY A 82 5.85 22.08 -22.99
N ASP A 83 6.41 23.14 -22.44
CA ASP A 83 7.78 23.58 -22.68
C ASP A 83 8.83 22.66 -22.02
N ASN A 84 10.11 22.84 -22.36
CA ASN A 84 11.19 22.12 -21.71
C ASN A 84 11.27 22.51 -20.22
N ARG A 85 11.50 21.53 -19.35
CA ARG A 85 11.75 21.80 -17.93
C ARG A 85 13.11 22.42 -17.77
N ILE A 86 13.23 23.50 -17.00
CA ILE A 86 14.48 24.19 -16.71
C ILE A 86 14.84 23.97 -15.24
N LEU A 87 16.00 23.37 -14.97
CA LEU A 87 16.53 23.19 -13.62
C LEU A 87 17.82 23.97 -13.43
N LYS A 88 17.87 24.82 -12.39
CA LYS A 88 19.08 25.54 -11.98
C LYS A 88 19.87 24.66 -11.01
N LEU A 89 21.07 24.24 -11.40
CA LEU A 89 21.89 23.36 -10.57
C LEU A 89 22.56 24.15 -9.44
N PRO A 90 22.53 23.64 -8.19
CA PRO A 90 23.36 24.16 -7.09
C PRO A 90 24.86 24.11 -7.42
N LYS A 91 25.72 24.70 -6.58
CA LYS A 91 27.18 24.67 -6.81
C LYS A 91 27.84 23.33 -6.45
N GLY A 92 27.16 22.47 -5.70
CA GLY A 92 27.63 21.17 -5.23
C GLY A 92 26.57 20.50 -4.34
N GLY A 93 26.68 19.18 -4.15
CA GLY A 93 25.80 18.39 -3.28
C GLY A 93 25.00 17.30 -4.00
N SER A 94 24.27 16.49 -3.24
CA SER A 94 23.37 15.45 -3.76
C SER A 94 21.93 15.88 -3.53
N PHE A 95 21.08 15.80 -4.54
CA PHE A 95 19.69 16.21 -4.45
C PHE A 95 18.75 15.22 -5.14
N GLU A 96 17.52 15.13 -4.65
CA GLU A 96 16.41 14.45 -5.33
C GLU A 96 15.44 15.51 -5.85
N ILE A 97 14.90 15.26 -7.05
CA ILE A 97 13.79 16.04 -7.61
C ILE A 97 12.65 15.11 -8.01
N VAL A 98 11.43 15.56 -7.73
CA VAL A 98 10.19 14.82 -8.04
C VAL A 98 9.43 15.58 -9.11
N CYS A 99 9.11 14.91 -10.20
CA CYS A 99 8.43 15.45 -11.35
C CYS A 99 7.13 14.67 -11.62
N HIS A 100 6.11 15.34 -12.15
CA HIS A 100 4.86 14.70 -12.59
C HIS A 100 4.67 14.86 -14.09
N TRP A 101 4.19 13.82 -14.78
CA TRP A 101 3.97 13.85 -16.22
C TRP A 101 3.07 15.00 -16.66
N ASN A 102 3.45 15.68 -17.76
CA ASN A 102 2.74 16.84 -18.32
C ASN A 102 2.60 18.07 -17.40
N LYS A 103 3.31 18.12 -16.26
CA LYS A 103 3.37 19.29 -15.38
C LYS A 103 4.69 20.05 -15.52
N THR A 104 5.05 20.44 -16.72
CA THR A 104 6.35 21.08 -17.03
C THR A 104 6.56 22.45 -16.37
N GLY A 105 5.48 23.13 -15.96
CA GLY A 105 5.52 24.39 -15.22
C GLY A 105 5.47 24.25 -13.69
N GLU A 106 5.55 23.04 -13.14
CA GLU A 106 5.59 22.86 -11.68
C GLU A 106 6.89 23.40 -11.08
N ALA A 107 6.82 23.94 -9.86
CA ALA A 107 8.02 24.28 -9.12
C ALA A 107 8.76 22.98 -8.78
N VAL A 108 10.03 22.89 -9.20
CA VAL A 108 10.87 21.72 -8.93
C VAL A 108 11.70 22.00 -7.68
N ASP A 109 11.33 21.36 -6.57
CA ASP A 109 12.07 21.45 -5.32
C ASP A 109 13.27 20.51 -5.32
N LEU A 110 14.45 21.06 -5.04
CA LEU A 110 15.71 20.32 -4.88
C LEU A 110 15.84 19.86 -3.42
N LEU A 111 15.50 18.60 -3.14
CA LEU A 111 15.59 18.02 -1.81
C LEU A 111 17.02 17.53 -1.54
N HIS A 112 17.69 18.06 -0.52
CA HIS A 112 19.08 17.69 -0.21
C HIS A 112 19.15 16.25 0.31
N LEU A 113 19.97 15.42 -0.32
CA LEU A 113 20.29 14.06 0.14
C LEU A 113 21.52 14.16 1.06
N VAL A 114 21.31 14.04 2.37
CA VAL A 114 22.40 14.06 3.36
C VAL A 114 23.11 12.70 3.30
N GLU A 115 24.42 12.70 3.00
CA GLU A 115 25.27 11.54 3.29
C GLU A 115 25.63 11.60 4.79
N ASP A 116 25.16 10.62 5.57
CA ASP A 116 25.38 10.52 7.01
C ASP A 116 26.88 10.44 7.34
N VAL A 117 27.47 11.56 7.76
CA VAL A 117 28.71 11.57 8.53
C VAL A 117 28.35 11.88 9.98
N LEU A 118 28.45 10.85 10.81
CA LEU A 118 28.33 10.90 12.26
C LEU A 118 29.25 11.98 12.85
N ASP A 119 28.67 12.95 13.58
CA ASP A 119 29.36 13.53 14.73
C ASP A 119 28.36 13.92 15.83
N ASN A 120 28.77 13.65 17.05
CA ASN A 120 28.01 13.66 18.28
C ASN A 120 28.06 15.06 18.91
N GLY A 121 26.92 15.64 19.35
CA GLY A 121 27.01 16.80 20.24
C GLY A 121 25.74 17.61 20.50
N SER A 122 25.16 17.36 21.66
CA SER A 122 24.51 18.34 22.56
C SER A 122 23.03 18.71 22.39
N VAL A 123 22.29 18.26 23.41
CA VAL A 123 21.04 18.72 24.02
C VAL A 123 20.70 20.21 23.81
N VAL A 124 19.47 20.48 23.35
CA VAL A 124 18.57 21.51 23.92
C VAL A 124 17.13 21.02 23.84
N THR A 125 16.48 21.01 25.00
CA THR A 125 15.04 20.83 25.22
C THR A 125 14.26 22.04 24.69
N ASP A 126 13.20 21.82 23.92
CA ASP A 126 12.03 22.67 24.04
C ASP A 126 10.76 21.93 23.59
N ALA A 127 9.73 22.07 24.41
CA ALA A 127 8.43 21.41 24.25
C ALA A 127 7.55 22.17 23.25
N ALA A 128 6.97 21.46 22.28
CA ALA A 128 5.79 21.88 21.53
C ALA A 128 5.15 20.67 20.81
N PRO A 129 3.90 20.78 20.33
CA PRO A 129 2.69 20.20 20.90
C PRO A 129 2.32 18.85 20.26
N ASP A 130 1.43 18.10 20.91
CA ASP A 130 0.82 16.85 20.43
C ASP A 130 0.55 16.88 18.92
N ALA A 131 1.36 16.12 18.19
CA ALA A 131 1.16 15.89 16.77
C ALA A 131 -0.13 15.08 16.59
N LEU A 132 -1.11 15.71 15.95
CA LEU A 132 -2.20 15.02 15.27
C LEU A 132 -1.60 13.86 14.47
N LEU A 133 -1.80 12.64 14.97
CA LEU A 133 -1.53 11.42 14.24
C LEU A 133 -2.34 11.47 12.94
N GLU A 134 -1.71 11.89 11.85
CA GLU A 134 -2.21 11.61 10.51
C GLU A 134 -2.38 10.10 10.43
N VAL A 135 -3.64 9.67 10.39
CA VAL A 135 -4.03 8.28 10.15
C VAL A 135 -3.57 7.97 8.73
N GLY A 136 -2.31 7.52 8.60
CA GLY A 136 -1.76 7.09 7.32
C GLY A 136 -2.64 5.98 6.75
N THR A 137 -3.12 6.17 5.52
CA THR A 137 -3.86 5.15 4.78
C THR A 137 -3.04 3.86 4.73
N SER A 138 -3.63 2.73 5.08
CA SER A 138 -2.92 1.44 5.06
C SER A 138 -2.40 1.16 3.64
N PRO A 139 -1.21 0.54 3.49
CA PRO A 139 -0.74 0.02 2.19
C PRO A 139 -1.78 -0.85 1.48
N PHE A 140 -2.66 -1.49 2.25
CA PHE A 140 -3.79 -2.28 1.77
C PHE A 140 -4.80 -1.41 0.99
N VAL A 141 -5.22 -0.27 1.56
CA VAL A 141 -6.21 0.62 0.93
C VAL A 141 -5.58 1.47 -0.17
N GLY A 142 -4.29 1.82 -0.07
CA GLY A 142 -3.57 2.51 -1.13
C GLY A 142 -3.50 1.73 -2.46
N GLN A 143 -3.62 0.40 -2.41
CA GLN A 143 -3.62 -0.48 -3.59
C GLN A 143 -5.02 -0.93 -4.01
N TRP A 144 -6.07 -0.37 -3.40
CA TRP A 144 -7.45 -0.75 -3.67
C TRP A 144 -7.89 -0.30 -5.07
N GLN A 145 -8.35 -1.26 -5.85
CA GLN A 145 -8.86 -1.10 -7.21
C GLN A 145 -10.33 -1.53 -7.33
N GLY A 146 -10.93 -1.91 -6.20
CA GLY A 146 -12.36 -2.17 -6.10
C GLY A 146 -13.18 -0.88 -6.05
N LYS A 147 -14.46 -1.02 -5.73
CA LYS A 147 -15.37 0.14 -5.63
C LYS A 147 -15.02 1.00 -4.42
N SER A 148 -15.18 2.31 -4.55
CA SER A 148 -15.12 3.23 -3.42
C SER A 148 -16.22 2.91 -2.40
N ALA A 149 -15.95 3.19 -1.14
CA ALA A 149 -16.93 3.03 -0.07
C ALA A 149 -18.18 3.88 -0.34
N SER A 150 -19.36 3.27 -0.21
CA SER A 150 -20.65 3.94 -0.31
C SER A 150 -21.37 3.83 1.03
N PHE A 151 -21.65 4.97 1.67
CA PHE A 151 -22.32 4.99 2.96
C PHE A 151 -23.82 4.79 2.78
N MET A 152 -24.31 3.62 3.20
CA MET A 152 -25.68 3.18 3.00
C MET A 152 -26.53 3.54 4.23
N ARG A 153 -27.71 4.09 4.01
CA ARG A 153 -28.70 4.36 5.08
C ARG A 153 -29.81 3.31 5.15
N ALA A 154 -29.89 2.46 4.14
CA ALA A 154 -30.78 1.31 4.04
C ALA A 154 -30.06 0.17 3.28
N ASP A 155 -30.59 -1.05 3.38
CA ASP A 155 -30.03 -2.22 2.70
C ASP A 155 -30.30 -2.15 1.18
N ASP A 156 -29.45 -1.45 0.44
CA ASP A 156 -29.51 -1.41 -1.03
C ASP A 156 -28.73 -2.59 -1.63
N HIS A 157 -29.37 -3.75 -1.69
CA HIS A 157 -28.83 -4.94 -2.36
C HIS A 157 -29.03 -4.86 -3.88
N TRP A 158 -28.39 -3.90 -4.55
CA TRP A 158 -28.29 -3.97 -6.01
C TRP A 158 -27.31 -5.08 -6.40
N ASN A 159 -27.85 -6.19 -6.91
CA ASN A 159 -27.14 -7.43 -7.26
C ASN A 159 -26.32 -7.27 -8.56
N ARG A 160 -25.33 -6.38 -8.55
CA ARG A 160 -24.38 -6.16 -9.66
C ARG A 160 -23.53 -7.39 -10.02
N GLU A 161 -23.58 -8.45 -9.22
CA GLU A 161 -22.98 -9.73 -9.58
C GLU A 161 -23.59 -10.32 -10.86
N MET A 162 -24.88 -10.04 -11.15
CA MET A 162 -25.54 -10.52 -12.36
C MET A 162 -24.89 -9.98 -13.65
N GLU A 163 -24.10 -8.92 -13.55
CA GLU A 163 -23.35 -8.33 -14.68
C GLU A 163 -22.01 -9.03 -14.93
N ARG A 164 -21.51 -9.85 -13.97
CA ARG A 164 -20.24 -10.56 -14.12
C ARG A 164 -20.40 -11.76 -15.05
N LYS A 165 -19.41 -11.97 -15.91
CA LYS A 165 -19.29 -13.13 -16.78
C LYS A 165 -17.95 -13.80 -16.50
N TRP A 166 -17.99 -15.13 -16.38
CA TRP A 166 -16.82 -15.98 -16.33
C TRP A 166 -16.66 -16.60 -17.72
N ASP A 167 -15.63 -16.19 -18.44
CA ASP A 167 -15.25 -16.84 -19.69
C ASP A 167 -14.18 -17.88 -19.39
N THR A 168 -14.54 -19.15 -19.52
CA THR A 168 -13.64 -20.29 -19.31
C THR A 168 -13.04 -20.79 -20.62
N SER A 169 -13.35 -20.15 -21.75
CA SER A 169 -12.87 -20.56 -23.07
C SER A 169 -11.35 -20.55 -23.13
N GLY A 170 -10.75 -21.71 -23.44
CA GLY A 170 -9.30 -21.86 -23.54
C GLY A 170 -8.56 -22.05 -22.22
N LEU A 171 -9.25 -22.06 -21.07
CA LEU A 171 -8.66 -22.40 -19.78
C LEU A 171 -8.60 -23.92 -19.59
N GLN A 172 -7.51 -24.40 -18.97
CA GLN A 172 -7.30 -25.83 -18.67
C GLN A 172 -6.65 -25.99 -17.28
N GLY A 173 -6.67 -27.22 -16.76
CA GLY A 173 -6.00 -27.59 -15.51
C GLY A 173 -6.40 -26.75 -14.31
N LEU A 174 -5.40 -26.35 -13.51
CA LEU A 174 -5.58 -25.57 -12.29
C LEU A 174 -6.22 -24.19 -12.52
N THR A 175 -5.95 -23.55 -13.66
CA THR A 175 -6.53 -22.24 -13.98
C THR A 175 -8.05 -22.34 -14.20
N LEU A 176 -8.50 -23.34 -14.95
CA LEU A 176 -9.93 -23.60 -15.15
C LEU A 176 -10.62 -23.86 -13.81
N LYS A 177 -10.02 -24.73 -12.99
CA LYS A 177 -10.54 -25.07 -11.66
C LYS A 177 -10.68 -23.83 -10.76
N LEU A 178 -9.67 -22.95 -10.75
CA LEU A 178 -9.70 -21.73 -9.97
C LEU A 178 -10.85 -20.80 -10.40
N VAL A 179 -11.02 -20.61 -11.72
CA VAL A 179 -12.07 -19.73 -12.27
C VAL A 179 -13.48 -20.29 -12.02
N GLU A 180 -13.68 -21.60 -12.17
CA GLU A 180 -14.93 -22.26 -11.81
C GLU A 180 -15.21 -22.22 -10.29
N GLY A 181 -14.15 -22.30 -9.47
CA GLY A 181 -14.23 -22.11 -8.03
C GLY A 181 -14.69 -20.69 -7.67
N ASP A 182 -14.06 -19.66 -8.25
CA ASP A 182 -14.46 -18.25 -8.07
C ASP A 182 -15.92 -18.01 -8.48
N GLN A 183 -16.37 -18.61 -9.58
CA GLN A 183 -17.74 -18.51 -10.07
C GLN A 183 -18.77 -19.00 -9.03
N ARG A 184 -18.42 -20.01 -8.22
CA ARG A 184 -19.28 -20.55 -7.15
C ARG A 184 -19.07 -19.83 -5.81
N ALA A 185 -17.97 -19.08 -5.67
CA ALA A 185 -17.54 -18.42 -4.45
C ALA A 185 -17.92 -16.93 -4.45
N ARG A 186 -19.14 -16.62 -4.02
CA ARG A 186 -19.67 -15.24 -4.00
C ARG A 186 -18.99 -14.34 -2.96
N ASN A 187 -18.76 -14.86 -1.75
CA ASN A 187 -18.22 -14.15 -0.59
C ASN A 187 -16.79 -14.58 -0.26
N TRP A 188 -16.12 -13.79 0.59
CA TRP A 188 -14.71 -13.94 0.86
C TRP A 188 -14.33 -15.31 1.44
N TRP A 189 -15.04 -15.81 2.46
CA TRP A 189 -14.71 -17.13 3.04
C TRP A 189 -14.80 -18.28 2.02
N ARG A 190 -15.75 -18.25 1.07
CA ARG A 190 -15.79 -19.28 0.00
C ARG A 190 -14.59 -19.14 -0.93
N LYS A 191 -14.16 -17.91 -1.21
CA LYS A 191 -12.94 -17.70 -2.01
C LYS A 191 -11.69 -18.21 -1.28
N LEU A 192 -11.63 -18.08 0.05
CA LEU A 192 -10.59 -18.71 0.86
C LEU A 192 -10.68 -20.24 0.81
N GLU A 193 -11.87 -20.84 0.82
CA GLU A 193 -12.02 -22.30 0.63
C GLU A 193 -11.53 -22.76 -0.75
N VAL A 194 -11.79 -22.00 -1.82
CA VAL A 194 -11.23 -22.30 -3.16
C VAL A 194 -9.71 -22.37 -3.11
N VAL A 195 -9.06 -21.43 -2.42
CA VAL A 195 -7.60 -21.45 -2.22
C VAL A 195 -7.17 -22.66 -1.40
N ARG A 196 -7.87 -22.96 -0.31
CA ARG A 196 -7.58 -24.12 0.54
C ARG A 196 -7.67 -25.41 -0.25
N GLU A 197 -8.75 -25.64 -0.99
CA GLU A 197 -8.97 -26.82 -1.83
C GLU A 197 -7.89 -26.94 -2.91
N LEU A 198 -7.53 -25.82 -3.56
CA LEU A 198 -6.47 -25.80 -4.58
C LEU A 198 -5.11 -26.22 -4.02
N ILE A 199 -4.76 -25.77 -2.81
CA ILE A 199 -3.50 -26.14 -2.15
C ILE A 199 -3.53 -27.60 -1.68
N VAL A 200 -4.60 -28.02 -1.00
CA VAL A 200 -4.72 -29.36 -0.40
C VAL A 200 -4.68 -30.46 -1.46
N GLU A 201 -5.39 -30.29 -2.57
CA GLU A 201 -5.43 -31.30 -3.62
C GLU A 201 -4.09 -31.45 -4.37
N ASN A 202 -3.22 -30.44 -4.31
CA ASN A 202 -1.94 -30.42 -5.02
C ASN A 202 -0.71 -30.58 -4.11
N LEU A 203 -0.88 -30.98 -2.84
CA LEU A 203 0.22 -31.12 -1.88
C LEU A 203 1.34 -32.09 -2.32
N GLN A 204 0.98 -33.12 -3.09
CA GLN A 204 1.90 -34.14 -3.61
C GLN A 204 1.93 -34.17 -5.15
N SER A 205 1.34 -33.17 -5.80
CA SER A 205 1.30 -33.07 -7.26
C SER A 205 2.57 -32.40 -7.78
N ASP A 206 3.00 -32.75 -9.00
CA ASP A 206 4.06 -32.03 -9.72
C ASP A 206 3.64 -30.58 -10.05
N GLU A 207 2.34 -30.27 -10.00
CA GLU A 207 1.78 -28.93 -10.23
C GLU A 207 1.70 -28.06 -8.95
N ARG A 208 2.29 -28.50 -7.82
CA ARG A 208 2.20 -27.81 -6.53
C ARG A 208 2.65 -26.34 -6.59
N LEU A 209 3.76 -26.06 -7.25
CA LEU A 209 4.25 -24.68 -7.40
C LEU A 209 3.25 -23.82 -8.17
N GLU A 210 2.65 -24.35 -9.23
CA GLU A 210 1.66 -23.65 -10.04
C GLU A 210 0.38 -23.37 -9.23
N ALA A 211 -0.10 -24.34 -8.43
CA ALA A 211 -1.21 -24.16 -7.50
C ALA A 211 -0.95 -23.03 -6.47
N LEU A 212 0.27 -22.96 -5.93
CA LEU A 212 0.68 -21.89 -5.02
C LEU A 212 0.71 -20.52 -5.73
N ILE A 213 1.23 -20.45 -6.96
CA ILE A 213 1.30 -19.22 -7.75
C ILE A 213 -0.11 -18.69 -8.02
N TYR A 214 -1.02 -19.54 -8.49
CA TYR A 214 -2.40 -19.14 -8.75
C TYR A 214 -3.14 -18.74 -7.47
N SER A 215 -2.91 -19.43 -6.36
CA SER A 215 -3.42 -19.03 -5.04
C SER A 215 -2.96 -17.62 -4.63
N ALA A 216 -1.66 -17.33 -4.78
CA ALA A 216 -1.10 -16.02 -4.46
C ALA A 216 -1.68 -14.90 -5.34
N ILE A 217 -1.80 -15.13 -6.65
CA ILE A 217 -2.38 -14.16 -7.59
C ILE A 217 -3.84 -13.89 -7.25
N TYR A 218 -4.61 -14.95 -7.03
CA TYR A 218 -6.04 -14.85 -6.73
C TYR A 218 -6.31 -14.10 -5.41
N LEU A 219 -5.60 -14.45 -4.33
CA LEU A 219 -5.68 -13.72 -3.06
C LEU A 219 -5.29 -12.25 -3.20
N LYS A 220 -4.25 -11.95 -3.99
CA LYS A 220 -3.85 -10.56 -4.25
C LYS A 220 -4.95 -9.78 -4.96
N TRP A 221 -5.63 -10.37 -5.94
CA TRP A 221 -6.75 -9.74 -6.64
C TRP A 221 -7.98 -9.56 -5.77
N ILE A 222 -8.24 -10.47 -4.84
CA ILE A 222 -9.29 -10.30 -3.83
C ILE A 222 -8.96 -9.13 -2.90
N ASN A 223 -7.76 -9.11 -2.32
CA ASN A 223 -7.37 -8.09 -1.34
C ASN A 223 -7.24 -6.68 -1.95
N THR A 224 -6.97 -6.59 -3.25
CA THR A 224 -6.97 -5.31 -3.98
C THR A 224 -8.34 -4.96 -4.56
N GLY A 225 -9.38 -5.77 -4.33
CA GLY A 225 -10.74 -5.49 -4.80
C GLY A 225 -10.95 -5.67 -6.31
N LYS A 226 -9.96 -6.17 -7.05
CA LYS A 226 -10.10 -6.55 -8.47
C LYS A 226 -11.11 -7.69 -8.64
N ILE A 227 -11.08 -8.63 -7.71
CA ILE A 227 -12.13 -9.65 -7.57
C ILE A 227 -12.97 -9.26 -6.37
N PRO A 228 -14.18 -8.71 -6.58
CA PRO A 228 -15.05 -8.31 -5.47
C PRO A 228 -15.62 -9.50 -4.73
N CYS A 229 -15.86 -9.30 -3.43
CA CYS A 229 -16.63 -10.18 -2.57
C CYS A 229 -18.05 -9.63 -2.40
N PHE A 230 -19.05 -10.49 -2.56
CA PHE A 230 -20.46 -10.14 -2.41
C PHE A 230 -21.06 -10.85 -1.21
N GLU A 231 -22.10 -10.23 -0.65
CA GLU A 231 -22.91 -10.86 0.37
C GLU A 231 -23.74 -12.00 -0.24
N ASP A 232 -23.76 -13.14 0.43
CA ASP A 232 -24.87 -14.09 0.32
C ASP A 232 -25.79 -13.92 1.52
N GLY A 233 -27.02 -14.46 1.47
CA GLY A 233 -27.97 -14.40 2.60
C GLY A 233 -27.53 -15.18 3.85
N GLY A 234 -26.28 -15.63 3.91
CA GLY A 234 -25.70 -16.35 5.04
C GLY A 234 -25.27 -15.44 6.18
N HIS A 235 -25.14 -16.04 7.37
CA HIS A 235 -24.62 -15.39 8.58
C HIS A 235 -23.32 -16.06 9.01
N HIS A 236 -22.21 -15.59 8.44
CA HIS A 236 -20.85 -16.06 8.69
C HIS A 236 -19.99 -14.96 9.29
N ARG A 237 -19.76 -15.08 10.60
CA ARG A 237 -18.89 -14.18 11.36
C ARG A 237 -17.42 -14.29 10.91
N PRO A 238 -16.58 -13.30 11.25
CA PRO A 238 -15.15 -13.27 10.90
C PRO A 238 -14.37 -14.51 11.37
N ASN A 239 -14.82 -15.19 12.42
CA ASN A 239 -14.18 -16.40 12.94
C ASN A 239 -14.11 -17.54 11.93
N ARG A 240 -15.08 -17.64 11.03
CA ARG A 240 -15.02 -18.62 9.94
C ARG A 240 -13.85 -18.34 8.99
N HIS A 241 -13.60 -17.08 8.67
CA HIS A 241 -12.50 -16.67 7.80
C HIS A 241 -11.15 -16.93 8.47
N ALA A 242 -11.05 -16.59 9.76
CA ALA A 242 -9.88 -16.88 10.59
C ALA A 242 -9.58 -18.39 10.64
N GLU A 243 -10.60 -19.23 10.80
CA GLU A 243 -10.42 -20.68 10.84
C GLU A 243 -9.93 -21.25 9.50
N ILE A 244 -10.52 -20.80 8.38
CA ILE A 244 -10.06 -21.22 7.03
C ILE A 244 -8.63 -20.75 6.79
N SER A 245 -8.30 -19.51 7.17
CA SER A 245 -6.94 -18.98 7.12
C SER A 245 -5.95 -19.84 7.92
N ARG A 246 -6.33 -20.24 9.14
CA ARG A 246 -5.52 -21.16 9.97
C ARG A 246 -5.27 -22.48 9.27
N LEU A 247 -6.27 -23.05 8.61
CA LEU A 247 -6.12 -24.30 7.85
C LEU A 247 -5.17 -24.10 6.67
N ILE A 248 -5.34 -23.05 5.85
CA ILE A 248 -4.43 -22.73 4.76
C ILE A 248 -3.00 -22.57 5.28
N PHE A 249 -2.81 -21.78 6.34
CA PHE A 249 -1.51 -21.54 6.96
C PHE A 249 -0.81 -22.84 7.34
N ARG A 250 -1.52 -23.79 7.97
CA ARG A 250 -0.96 -25.08 8.35
C ARG A 250 -0.51 -25.91 7.14
N GLU A 251 -1.24 -25.87 6.04
CA GLU A 251 -0.83 -26.57 4.81
C GLU A 251 0.40 -25.92 4.16
N LEU A 252 0.47 -24.58 4.16
CA LEU A 252 1.62 -23.86 3.64
C LEU A 252 2.89 -24.13 4.47
N GLU A 253 2.78 -24.15 5.80
CA GLU A 253 3.90 -24.47 6.68
C GLU A 253 4.37 -25.91 6.51
N GLN A 254 3.44 -26.85 6.31
CA GLN A 254 3.80 -28.24 5.98
C GLN A 254 4.63 -28.30 4.69
N ILE A 255 4.31 -27.51 3.67
CA ILE A 255 5.11 -27.42 2.44
C ILE A 255 6.48 -26.78 2.74
N SER A 256 6.52 -25.64 3.43
CA SER A 256 7.75 -24.90 3.71
C SER A 256 8.77 -25.66 4.57
N CYS A 257 8.30 -26.52 5.49
CA CYS A 257 9.16 -27.31 6.37
C CYS A 257 9.68 -28.60 5.73
N ARG A 258 9.22 -28.96 4.52
CA ARG A 258 9.71 -30.15 3.82
C ARG A 258 11.15 -29.98 3.37
N LYS A 259 11.93 -31.05 3.46
CA LYS A 259 13.34 -31.06 3.04
C LYS A 259 13.52 -30.85 1.53
N ASP A 260 12.50 -31.20 0.76
CA ASP A 260 12.42 -31.06 -0.70
C ASP A 260 11.72 -29.77 -1.16
N ALA A 261 11.40 -28.84 -0.24
CA ALA A 261 10.77 -27.58 -0.60
C ALA A 261 11.68 -26.75 -1.52
N SER A 262 11.17 -26.37 -2.69
CA SER A 262 11.90 -25.51 -3.61
C SER A 262 11.94 -24.06 -3.09
N PRO A 263 13.01 -23.29 -3.35
CA PRO A 263 13.08 -21.87 -3.00
C PRO A 263 11.93 -21.04 -3.59
N GLN A 264 11.44 -21.43 -4.78
CA GLN A 264 10.33 -20.80 -5.47
C GLN A 264 9.03 -20.98 -4.68
N GLU A 265 8.75 -22.20 -4.19
CA GLU A 265 7.56 -22.46 -3.37
C GLU A 265 7.60 -21.63 -2.08
N VAL A 266 8.73 -21.63 -1.37
CA VAL A 266 8.90 -20.84 -0.14
C VAL A 266 8.68 -19.35 -0.41
N LEU A 267 9.19 -18.83 -1.53
CA LEU A 267 8.98 -17.44 -1.92
C LEU A 267 7.51 -17.12 -2.20
N VAL A 268 6.79 -18.00 -2.89
CA VAL A 268 5.36 -17.80 -3.19
C VAL A 268 4.54 -17.91 -1.90
N ILE A 269 4.85 -18.85 -1.01
CA ILE A 269 4.21 -19.02 0.30
C ILE A 269 4.31 -17.72 1.13
N ARG A 270 5.50 -17.10 1.17
CA ARG A 270 5.72 -15.80 1.81
C ARG A 270 4.86 -14.66 1.24
N LYS A 271 4.40 -14.77 -0.01
CA LYS A 271 3.44 -13.83 -0.61
C LYS A 271 1.98 -14.14 -0.27
N ILE A 272 1.68 -15.41 0.03
CA ILE A 272 0.33 -15.84 0.42
C ILE A 272 0.02 -15.40 1.86
N HIS A 273 0.95 -15.59 2.81
CA HIS A 273 0.68 -15.33 4.23
C HIS A 273 0.08 -13.94 4.54
N PRO A 274 0.64 -12.82 4.01
CA PRO A 274 0.09 -11.50 4.29
C PRO A 274 -1.30 -11.28 3.69
N CYS A 275 -1.74 -12.14 2.76
CA CYS A 275 -3.03 -12.00 2.11
C CYS A 275 -4.16 -12.73 2.85
N LEU A 276 -3.85 -13.55 3.84
CA LEU A 276 -4.83 -14.27 4.63
C LEU A 276 -5.27 -13.44 5.85
N PRO A 277 -6.52 -13.57 6.33
CA PRO A 277 -6.91 -12.92 7.58
C PRO A 277 -6.12 -13.51 8.77
N SER A 278 -5.95 -12.69 9.80
CA SER A 278 -5.39 -13.11 11.06
C SER A 278 -6.27 -14.17 11.74
N PHE A 279 -5.61 -15.15 12.35
CA PHE A 279 -6.22 -16.25 13.09
C PHE A 279 -5.83 -16.25 14.57
N LYS A 280 -5.52 -15.06 15.12
CA LYS A 280 -5.34 -14.87 16.57
C LYS A 280 -6.56 -15.40 17.35
N ALA A 281 -6.34 -15.71 18.63
CA ALA A 281 -7.38 -16.27 19.50
C ALA A 281 -8.65 -15.39 19.55
N GLU A 282 -8.49 -14.06 19.55
CA GLU A 282 -9.59 -13.10 19.51
C GLU A 282 -10.44 -13.16 18.23
N PHE A 283 -9.82 -13.48 17.08
CA PHE A 283 -10.53 -13.58 15.80
C PHE A 283 -11.13 -14.96 15.56
N THR A 284 -10.61 -16.01 16.18
CA THR A 284 -11.15 -17.37 16.12
C THR A 284 -12.23 -17.64 17.19
N ALA A 285 -12.42 -16.72 18.14
CA ALA A 285 -13.51 -16.76 19.11
C ALA A 285 -14.90 -16.80 18.44
N SER A 286 -15.93 -17.25 19.16
CA SER A 286 -17.29 -17.38 18.62
C SER A 286 -17.90 -16.04 18.17
N VAL A 287 -17.49 -14.93 18.80
CA VAL A 287 -17.99 -13.59 18.51
C VAL A 287 -16.81 -12.60 18.45
N PRO A 288 -16.08 -12.53 17.33
CA PRO A 288 -14.99 -11.57 17.15
C PRO A 288 -15.54 -10.19 16.74
N LEU A 289 -14.69 -9.16 16.82
CA LEU A 289 -14.97 -7.79 16.36
C LEU A 289 -16.27 -7.21 16.94
N THR A 290 -16.52 -7.37 18.25
CA THR A 290 -17.75 -6.92 18.91
C THR A 290 -17.86 -5.40 19.04
N ARG A 291 -16.74 -4.67 19.02
CA ARG A 291 -16.70 -3.23 19.27
C ARG A 291 -17.59 -2.42 18.31
N ILE A 292 -17.68 -2.83 17.05
CA ILE A 292 -18.52 -2.15 16.05
C ILE A 292 -20.00 -2.16 16.43
N ARG A 293 -20.47 -3.23 17.10
CA ARG A 293 -21.83 -3.29 17.61
C ARG A 293 -22.03 -2.20 18.66
N ASP A 294 -21.11 -2.05 19.59
CA ASP A 294 -21.27 -1.11 20.70
C ASP A 294 -21.20 0.34 20.19
N ILE A 295 -20.28 0.62 19.25
CA ILE A 295 -20.20 1.88 18.50
C ILE A 295 -21.52 2.21 17.82
N ALA A 296 -22.10 1.24 17.09
CA ALA A 296 -23.34 1.43 16.36
C ALA A 296 -24.60 1.57 17.24
N HIS A 297 -24.52 1.32 18.55
CA HIS A 297 -25.63 1.50 19.49
C HIS A 297 -25.53 2.75 20.35
N ARG A 298 -24.46 3.53 20.21
CA ARG A 298 -24.25 4.77 20.95
C ARG A 298 -25.41 5.77 20.78
N ASN A 299 -25.59 6.59 21.81
CA ASN A 299 -26.64 7.63 21.88
C ASN A 299 -26.09 9.05 21.63
N ASP A 300 -24.76 9.21 21.67
CA ASP A 300 -24.06 10.48 21.47
C ASP A 300 -23.65 10.74 20.01
N ILE A 301 -24.19 9.95 19.06
CA ILE A 301 -23.97 10.13 17.62
C ILE A 301 -25.28 10.40 16.87
N PRO A 302 -25.26 11.19 15.78
CA PRO A 302 -26.44 11.45 14.95
C PRO A 302 -27.07 10.16 14.42
N HIS A 303 -28.40 10.14 14.29
CA HIS A 303 -29.15 8.99 13.80
C HIS A 303 -28.70 8.53 12.41
N ASP A 304 -28.45 9.47 11.49
CA ASP A 304 -27.96 9.19 10.14
C ASP A 304 -26.62 8.45 10.16
N LEU A 305 -25.66 8.90 10.99
CA LEU A 305 -24.37 8.24 11.13
C LEU A 305 -24.51 6.84 11.72
N LYS A 306 -25.43 6.65 12.67
CA LYS A 306 -25.76 5.35 13.26
C LYS A 306 -26.24 4.37 12.18
N LEU A 307 -27.12 4.81 11.28
CA LEU A 307 -27.60 4.00 10.15
C LEU A 307 -26.45 3.68 9.19
N GLU A 308 -25.61 4.66 8.88
CA GLU A 308 -24.47 4.47 7.98
C GLU A 308 -23.47 3.44 8.53
N ILE A 309 -23.09 3.53 9.81
CA ILE A 309 -22.21 2.54 10.46
C ILE A 309 -22.85 1.15 10.45
N LYS A 310 -24.15 1.08 10.77
CA LYS A 310 -24.89 -0.19 10.83
C LYS A 310 -24.95 -0.89 9.48
N HIS A 311 -25.42 -0.21 8.45
CA HIS A 311 -25.69 -0.80 7.13
C HIS A 311 -24.44 -0.91 6.26
N THR A 312 -23.44 -0.06 6.47
CA THR A 312 -22.19 -0.09 5.68
C THR A 312 -21.16 -1.06 6.26
N ILE A 313 -21.08 -1.19 7.59
CA ILE A 313 -19.98 -1.92 8.26
C ILE A 313 -20.52 -3.05 9.15
N GLN A 314 -21.34 -2.75 10.16
CA GLN A 314 -21.72 -3.73 11.18
C GLN A 314 -22.46 -4.95 10.59
N ASN A 315 -23.49 -4.71 9.77
CA ASN A 315 -24.30 -5.78 9.19
C ASN A 315 -23.46 -6.67 8.28
N LYS A 316 -22.55 -6.07 7.50
CA LYS A 316 -21.69 -6.77 6.55
C LYS A 316 -20.70 -7.66 7.27
N LEU A 317 -19.96 -7.13 8.25
CA LEU A 317 -19.02 -7.92 9.05
C LEU A 317 -19.67 -9.09 9.77
N HIS A 318 -20.92 -8.94 10.24
CA HIS A 318 -21.65 -10.03 10.89
C HIS A 318 -22.29 -11.05 9.94
N ARG A 319 -22.44 -10.71 8.66
CA ARG A 319 -23.01 -11.59 7.63
C ARG A 319 -21.92 -12.27 6.81
N ASN A 320 -21.04 -11.49 6.19
CA ASN A 320 -19.94 -11.94 5.37
C ASN A 320 -18.88 -10.83 5.33
N ALA A 321 -17.85 -10.94 6.17
CA ALA A 321 -16.72 -10.02 6.11
C ALA A 321 -16.02 -10.12 4.74
N GLY A 322 -15.50 -8.99 4.26
CA GLY A 322 -14.67 -8.92 3.06
C GLY A 322 -13.69 -7.75 3.11
N PRO A 323 -12.63 -7.77 2.28
CA PRO A 323 -11.68 -6.66 2.15
C PRO A 323 -12.33 -5.28 2.01
N GLU A 324 -13.50 -5.23 1.38
CA GLU A 324 -14.34 -4.04 1.22
C GLU A 324 -14.69 -3.36 2.56
N ASP A 325 -14.84 -4.14 3.63
CA ASP A 325 -15.23 -3.62 4.95
C ASP A 325 -14.12 -2.80 5.59
N LEU A 326 -12.85 -3.15 5.36
CA LEU A 326 -11.71 -2.34 5.83
C LEU A 326 -11.67 -1.00 5.09
N VAL A 327 -11.88 -1.02 3.77
CA VAL A 327 -11.95 0.20 2.95
C VAL A 327 -13.10 1.09 3.38
N ALA A 328 -14.28 0.51 3.64
CA ALA A 328 -15.44 1.23 4.15
C ALA A 328 -15.20 1.82 5.55
N THR A 329 -14.51 1.08 6.41
CA THR A 329 -14.15 1.53 7.76
C THR A 329 -13.13 2.67 7.72
N GLU A 330 -12.12 2.60 6.85
CA GLU A 330 -11.15 3.68 6.65
C GLU A 330 -11.83 4.95 6.12
N ALA A 331 -12.71 4.82 5.13
CA ALA A 331 -13.48 5.95 4.62
C ALA A 331 -14.38 6.55 5.70
N MET A 332 -15.00 5.72 6.55
CA MET A 332 -15.82 6.18 7.67
C MET A 332 -14.96 6.90 8.72
N LEU A 333 -13.79 6.37 9.05
CA LEU A 333 -12.87 7.01 9.99
C LEU A 333 -12.45 8.39 9.46
N ALA A 334 -12.05 8.48 8.19
CA ALA A 334 -11.73 9.75 7.55
C ALA A 334 -12.90 10.75 7.58
N LYS A 335 -14.14 10.26 7.40
CA LYS A 335 -15.35 11.08 7.50
C LYS A 335 -15.54 11.63 8.92
N ILE A 336 -15.48 10.79 9.96
CA ILE A 336 -15.72 11.23 11.34
C ILE A 336 -14.59 12.09 11.91
N THR A 337 -13.37 11.99 11.38
CA THR A 337 -12.23 12.82 11.79
C THR A 337 -12.03 14.07 10.93
N LYS A 338 -12.89 14.30 9.92
CA LYS A 338 -12.73 15.40 8.98
C LYS A 338 -12.79 16.77 9.67
N ASN A 339 -13.71 16.93 10.61
CA ASN A 339 -13.89 18.16 11.38
C ASN A 339 -13.62 17.86 12.87
N PRO A 340 -12.46 18.24 13.41
CA PRO A 340 -12.15 18.05 14.83
C PRO A 340 -13.23 18.67 15.73
N GLY A 341 -13.69 17.90 16.73
CA GLY A 341 -14.73 18.33 17.67
C GLY A 341 -16.19 18.15 17.23
N GLU A 342 -16.45 17.68 16.00
CA GLU A 342 -17.82 17.36 15.54
C GLU A 342 -18.44 16.19 16.31
N TYR A 343 -17.62 15.21 16.70
CA TYR A 343 -18.02 14.02 17.45
C TYR A 343 -17.24 13.92 18.77
N SER A 344 -17.79 13.19 19.74
CA SER A 344 -17.14 13.01 21.05
C SER A 344 -15.79 12.30 20.88
N GLU A 345 -14.77 12.74 21.63
CA GLU A 345 -13.43 12.12 21.59
C GLU A 345 -13.51 10.63 21.90
N SER A 346 -14.34 10.25 22.88
CA SER A 346 -14.58 8.86 23.24
C SER A 346 -15.16 8.01 22.09
N PHE A 347 -16.01 8.58 21.24
CA PHE A 347 -16.52 7.87 20.06
C PHE A 347 -15.42 7.69 19.01
N VAL A 348 -14.69 8.75 18.71
CA VAL A 348 -13.61 8.74 17.72
C VAL A 348 -12.51 7.75 18.14
N GLU A 349 -12.14 7.71 19.41
CA GLU A 349 -11.14 6.79 19.95
C GLU A 349 -11.61 5.33 19.87
N GLN A 350 -12.87 5.04 20.23
CA GLN A 350 -13.44 3.70 20.06
C GLN A 350 -13.44 3.27 18.59
N PHE A 351 -13.75 4.18 17.67
CA PHE A 351 -13.71 3.90 16.23
C PHE A 351 -12.29 3.65 15.72
N LYS A 352 -11.29 4.41 16.20
CA LYS A 352 -9.86 4.17 15.90
C LYS A 352 -9.41 2.80 16.39
N MET A 353 -9.79 2.40 17.61
CA MET A 353 -9.49 1.06 18.12
C MET A 353 -10.14 -0.02 17.26
N PHE A 354 -11.41 0.14 16.89
CA PHE A 354 -12.10 -0.79 16.00
C PHE A 354 -11.40 -0.89 14.62
N HIS A 355 -11.00 0.25 14.04
CA HIS A 355 -10.25 0.26 12.79
C HIS A 355 -8.91 -0.47 12.92
N SER A 356 -8.20 -0.32 14.04
CA SER A 356 -6.97 -1.07 14.32
C SER A 356 -7.20 -2.57 14.46
N GLU A 357 -8.25 -2.99 15.17
CA GLU A 357 -8.67 -4.40 15.27
C GLU A 357 -8.97 -4.98 13.88
N LEU A 358 -9.67 -4.20 13.04
CA LEU A 358 -10.00 -4.61 11.68
C LEU A 358 -8.74 -4.70 10.80
N LYS A 359 -7.82 -3.74 10.90
CA LYS A 359 -6.52 -3.80 10.21
C LYS A 359 -5.73 -5.05 10.59
N ASP A 360 -5.69 -5.39 11.87
CA ASP A 360 -5.02 -6.60 12.36
C ASP A 360 -5.71 -7.86 11.82
N PHE A 361 -7.05 -7.90 11.84
CA PHE A 361 -7.81 -9.00 11.27
C PHE A 361 -7.51 -9.22 9.77
N PHE A 362 -7.35 -8.18 8.98
CA PHE A 362 -7.00 -8.29 7.55
C PHE A 362 -5.50 -8.39 7.27
N ASN A 363 -4.63 -8.46 8.30
CA ASN A 363 -3.18 -8.36 8.15
C ASN A 363 -2.73 -7.12 7.34
N ALA A 364 -3.49 -6.02 7.45
CA ALA A 364 -3.29 -4.75 6.77
C ALA A 364 -2.49 -3.73 7.60
N GLY A 365 -1.90 -4.18 8.72
CA GLY A 365 -0.99 -3.38 9.52
C GLY A 365 0.33 -3.11 8.80
N SER A 366 0.96 -1.98 9.10
CA SER A 366 2.33 -1.69 8.69
C SER A 366 3.31 -2.63 9.41
N LEU A 367 4.50 -2.81 8.82
CA LEU A 367 5.56 -3.60 9.45
C LEU A 367 5.87 -3.13 10.88
N ALA A 368 5.81 -1.82 11.14
CA ALA A 368 6.05 -1.28 12.47
C ALA A 368 4.96 -1.72 13.46
N GLU A 369 3.69 -1.67 13.06
CA GLU A 369 2.57 -2.14 13.89
C GLU A 369 2.68 -3.64 14.16
N GLN A 370 3.05 -4.43 13.16
CA GLN A 370 3.24 -5.87 13.30
C GLN A 370 4.40 -6.21 14.24
N LEU A 371 5.55 -5.55 14.09
CA LEU A 371 6.70 -5.77 14.97
C LEU A 371 6.42 -5.33 16.40
N ASP A 372 5.72 -4.21 16.59
CA ASP A 372 5.31 -3.73 17.91
C ASP A 372 4.38 -4.75 18.60
N SER A 373 3.47 -5.37 17.85
CA SER A 373 2.53 -6.37 18.37
C SER A 373 3.18 -7.66 18.89
N ILE A 374 4.39 -7.99 18.41
CA ILE A 374 5.14 -9.17 18.87
C ILE A 374 6.21 -8.82 19.90
N ARG A 375 6.33 -7.55 20.32
CA ARG A 375 7.38 -7.08 21.23
C ARG A 375 7.49 -7.92 22.50
N GLU A 376 6.37 -8.27 23.12
CA GLU A 376 6.34 -9.05 24.36
C GLU A 376 6.83 -10.50 24.18
N SER A 377 6.88 -10.97 22.94
CA SER A 377 7.36 -12.32 22.58
C SER A 377 8.85 -12.33 22.19
N LEU A 378 9.50 -11.16 22.12
CA LEU A 378 10.90 -11.02 21.74
C LEU A 378 11.82 -11.14 22.96
N ASP A 379 13.05 -11.62 22.74
CA ASP A 379 14.10 -11.52 23.75
C ASP A 379 14.55 -10.06 23.94
N GLU A 380 15.31 -9.79 25.02
CA GLU A 380 15.75 -8.43 25.36
C GLU A 380 16.53 -7.76 24.22
N GLN A 381 17.34 -8.55 23.48
CA GLN A 381 18.14 -8.05 22.38
C GLN A 381 17.26 -7.62 21.19
N ALA A 382 16.31 -8.46 20.79
CA ALA A 382 15.38 -8.17 19.71
C ALA A 382 14.39 -7.05 20.09
N ALA A 383 13.96 -6.98 21.35
CA ALA A 383 13.12 -5.88 21.85
C ALA A 383 13.86 -4.52 21.84
N SER A 384 15.15 -4.51 22.19
CA SER A 384 16.01 -3.32 22.09
C SER A 384 16.23 -2.89 20.64
N ALA A 385 16.51 -3.84 19.74
CA ALA A 385 16.64 -3.58 18.30
C ALA A 385 15.33 -3.03 17.71
N LEU A 386 14.18 -3.58 18.12
CA LEU A 386 12.86 -3.09 17.71
C LEU A 386 12.62 -1.65 18.20
N SER A 387 12.93 -1.37 19.46
CA SER A 387 12.80 -0.01 20.01
C SER A 387 13.63 1.00 19.23
N SER A 388 14.88 0.63 18.91
CA SER A 388 15.78 1.44 18.09
C SER A 388 15.22 1.66 16.68
N PHE A 389 14.70 0.61 16.03
CA PHE A 389 14.06 0.70 14.72
C PHE A 389 12.85 1.65 14.72
N LEU A 390 11.97 1.53 15.73
CA LEU A 390 10.77 2.37 15.84
C LEU A 390 11.12 3.83 16.13
N GLU A 391 12.15 4.08 16.93
CA GLU A 391 12.66 5.42 17.20
C GLU A 391 13.24 6.06 15.93
N CYS A 392 14.12 5.37 15.20
CA CYS A 392 14.65 5.83 13.91
C CYS A 392 13.52 6.13 12.90
N LYS A 393 12.49 5.27 12.86
CA LYS A 393 11.33 5.47 11.98
C LYS A 393 10.53 6.71 12.37
N LYS A 394 10.31 6.96 13.67
CA LYS A 394 9.64 8.18 14.16
C LYS A 394 10.43 9.43 13.80
N VAL A 395 11.74 9.44 14.03
CA VAL A 395 12.62 10.57 13.68
C VAL A 395 12.56 10.85 12.17
N SER A 396 12.62 9.81 11.34
CA SER A 396 12.51 9.94 9.88
C SER A 396 11.16 10.54 9.46
N HIS A 397 10.06 10.11 10.09
CA HIS A 397 8.71 10.61 9.79
C HIS A 397 8.50 12.05 10.27
N CYS A 398 9.01 12.40 11.46
CA CYS A 398 8.98 13.78 11.98
C CYS A 398 9.83 14.73 11.13
N PHE A 399 10.98 14.27 10.62
CA PHE A 399 11.81 15.05 9.73
C PHE A 399 11.09 15.34 8.40
N LEU A 400 10.45 14.33 7.80
CA LEU A 400 9.63 14.48 6.59
C LEU A 400 8.42 15.41 6.81
N LEU A 401 7.68 15.24 7.91
CA LEU A 401 6.54 16.13 8.25
C LEU A 401 7.00 17.56 8.53
N GLY A 402 8.14 17.75 9.21
CA GLY A 402 8.73 19.06 9.47
C GLY A 402 9.14 19.77 8.18
N CYS A 403 9.72 19.05 7.21
CA CYS A 403 9.99 19.58 5.88
C CYS A 403 8.69 19.98 5.15
N ILE A 404 7.64 19.15 5.21
CA ILE A 404 6.35 19.41 4.55
C ILE A 404 5.59 20.57 5.20
N GLN A 405 5.59 20.68 6.54
CA GLN A 405 4.99 21.81 7.25
C GLN A 405 5.78 23.10 7.01
N GLY A 406 7.11 23.04 6.98
CA GLY A 406 7.97 24.16 6.59
C GLY A 406 7.66 24.68 5.18
N LEU A 407 7.44 23.78 4.22
CA LEU A 407 7.00 24.12 2.86
C LEU A 407 5.60 24.76 2.83
N LYS A 408 4.62 24.21 3.58
CA LYS A 408 3.27 24.80 3.68
C LYS A 408 3.27 26.19 4.30
N MET A 409 4.12 26.44 5.28
CA MET A 409 4.23 27.73 5.95
C MET A 409 4.98 28.78 5.12
N TRP A 410 5.74 28.36 4.11
CA TRP A 410 6.40 29.23 3.14
C TRP A 410 5.52 29.56 1.91
N LEU A 411 4.45 28.78 1.70
CA LEU A 411 3.49 28.92 0.60
C LEU A 411 2.21 29.68 0.98
N MET A 412 2.06 30.08 2.25
CA MET A 412 1.13 31.12 2.72
C MET A 412 1.87 32.44 2.88
#